data_AF-A0A060CII3-F1
#
_entry.id   AF-A0A060CII3-F1
#
_cell.length_a   1.000
_cell.length_b   1.000
_cell.length_c   1.000
_cell.angle_alpha   90.00
_cell.angle_beta   90.00
_cell.angle_gamma   90.00
#
_symmetry.space_group_name_H-M   'P 1'
#
loop_
_entity.id
_entity.type
_entity.pdbx_description
1 polymer ?
#
loop_
_entity_poly.entity_id
_entity_poly.type
_entity_poly.pdbx_seq_one_letter_code
_entity_poly.pdbx_strand_id
1 'polypeptide(L)'
;YEPTVASHYLAFWRMGIPVEFVCEEDDLSGYKLLVVPMLYLHRAGIAEKLRRFVSGGGTLVGTYWSGLTDENDLCFEGPTPGEGLTDVYGLRTEEIDALRDCDRNHMIWNGKTYELRELCELVRPAAENGAQVLACYSD
;
A
#
# COMPACT_ATOMS: atom_id res chain seq x y z
N TYR A 1 5.55 -0.95 -11.62
CA TYR A 1 4.10 -0.68 -11.64
C TYR A 1 3.31 -1.86 -12.19
N GLU A 2 3.28 -2.10 -13.52
CA GLU A 2 2.46 -3.17 -14.12
C GLU A 2 2.71 -4.57 -13.50
N PRO A 3 3.98 -5.00 -13.27
CA PRO A 3 4.23 -6.30 -12.63
C PRO A 3 3.66 -6.40 -11.21
N THR A 4 3.68 -5.30 -10.45
CA THR A 4 3.11 -5.22 -9.09
C THR A 4 1.60 -5.34 -9.14
N VAL A 5 0.92 -4.67 -10.07
CA VAL A 5 -0.54 -4.82 -10.27
C VAL A 5 -0.87 -6.26 -10.67
N ALA A 6 -0.13 -6.82 -11.64
CA ALA A 6 -0.35 -8.17 -12.14
C ALA A 6 -0.13 -9.24 -11.07
N SER A 7 0.85 -9.07 -10.17
CA SER A 7 1.13 -10.04 -9.09
C SER A 7 -0.01 -10.09 -8.06
N HIS A 8 -0.57 -8.94 -7.69
CA HIS A 8 -1.74 -8.85 -6.81
C HIS A 8 -2.97 -9.48 -7.48
N TYR A 9 -3.25 -9.12 -8.74
CA TYR A 9 -4.34 -9.72 -9.52
C TYR A 9 -4.21 -11.25 -9.58
N LEU A 10 -3.01 -11.76 -9.88
CA LEU A 10 -2.76 -13.19 -10.05
C LEU A 10 -3.04 -13.99 -8.78
N ALA A 11 -2.83 -13.41 -7.60
CA ALA A 11 -3.15 -14.05 -6.32
C ALA A 11 -4.66 -14.34 -6.21
N PHE A 12 -5.52 -13.36 -6.51
CA PHE A 12 -6.98 -13.53 -6.52
C PHE A 12 -7.45 -14.48 -7.61
N TRP A 13 -6.87 -14.35 -8.82
CA TRP A 13 -7.19 -15.23 -9.94
C TRP A 13 -6.93 -16.70 -9.62
N ARG A 14 -5.78 -17.01 -9.00
CA ARG A 14 -5.44 -18.39 -8.55
C ARG A 14 -6.39 -18.93 -7.49
N MET A 15 -7.03 -18.06 -6.72
CA MET A 15 -8.05 -18.43 -5.73
C MET A 15 -9.47 -18.50 -6.31
N GLY A 16 -9.65 -18.18 -7.59
CA GLY A 16 -10.97 -18.12 -8.23
C GLY A 16 -11.83 -16.95 -7.74
N ILE A 17 -11.21 -15.89 -7.19
CA ILE A 17 -11.92 -14.70 -6.72
C ILE A 17 -11.98 -13.70 -7.87
N PRO A 18 -13.18 -13.32 -8.35
CA PRO A 18 -13.32 -12.30 -9.38
C PRO A 18 -12.94 -10.92 -8.82
N VAL A 19 -12.25 -10.13 -9.63
CA VAL A 19 -11.83 -8.77 -9.28
C VAL A 19 -12.23 -7.81 -10.39
N GLU A 20 -12.45 -6.55 -10.01
CA GLU A 20 -12.78 -5.45 -10.90
C GLU A 20 -11.68 -4.39 -10.78
N PHE A 21 -11.32 -3.76 -11.91
CA PHE A 21 -10.41 -2.63 -11.93
C PHE A 21 -11.22 -1.34 -11.94
N VAL A 22 -10.96 -0.47 -10.97
CA VAL A 22 -11.62 0.82 -10.80
C VAL A 22 -10.59 1.94 -10.80
N CYS A 23 -11.04 3.13 -11.17
CA CYS A 23 -10.30 4.37 -11.14
C CYS A 23 -10.61 5.17 -9.87
N GLU A 24 -9.78 6.16 -9.58
CA GLU A 24 -9.92 7.00 -8.37
C GLU A 24 -11.22 7.82 -8.35
N GLU A 25 -11.81 8.10 -9.52
CA GLU A 25 -13.11 8.77 -9.65
C GLU A 25 -14.30 7.90 -9.29
N ASP A 26 -14.16 6.57 -9.37
CA ASP A 26 -15.27 5.65 -9.22
C ASP A 26 -15.85 5.65 -7.79
N ASP A 27 -17.06 5.12 -7.67
CA ASP A 27 -17.68 4.83 -6.38
C ASP A 27 -17.10 3.53 -5.81
N LEU A 28 -16.49 3.65 -4.63
CA LEU A 28 -15.80 2.55 -3.95
C LEU A 28 -16.68 1.88 -2.88
N SER A 29 -17.89 2.39 -2.64
CA SER A 29 -18.75 1.95 -1.53
C SER A 29 -19.30 0.52 -1.67
N GLY A 30 -19.36 -0.02 -2.89
CA GLY A 30 -19.84 -1.37 -3.18
C GLY A 30 -18.84 -2.49 -2.85
N TYR A 31 -17.58 -2.14 -2.56
CA TYR A 31 -16.51 -3.12 -2.34
C TYR A 31 -16.36 -3.48 -0.86
N LYS A 32 -15.81 -4.67 -0.59
CA LYS A 32 -15.40 -5.10 0.76
C LYS A 32 -13.90 -5.05 0.97
N LEU A 33 -13.15 -5.17 -0.12
CA LEU A 33 -11.69 -5.17 -0.16
C LEU A 33 -11.26 -4.26 -1.31
N LEU A 34 -10.36 -3.33 -1.03
CA LEU A 34 -9.64 -2.55 -2.04
C LEU A 34 -8.16 -2.87 -1.94
N VAL A 35 -7.55 -3.15 -3.09
CA VAL A 35 -6.10 -3.33 -3.22
C VAL A 35 -5.59 -2.22 -4.11
N VAL A 36 -4.74 -1.35 -3.57
CA VAL A 36 -4.24 -0.13 -4.23
C VAL A 36 -2.71 -0.23 -4.41
N PRO A 37 -2.24 -1.06 -5.36
CA PRO A 37 -0.82 -1.26 -5.58
C PRO A 37 -0.17 0.00 -6.18
N MET A 38 0.82 0.55 -5.46
CA MET A 38 1.60 1.72 -5.84
C MET A 38 0.72 2.92 -6.22
N LEU A 39 -0.22 3.31 -5.35
CA LEU A 39 -1.08 4.48 -5.55
C LEU A 39 -0.26 5.76 -5.30
N TYR A 40 0.69 6.02 -6.19
CA TYR A 40 1.71 7.06 -6.08
C TYR A 40 1.13 8.47 -6.03
N LEU A 41 0.30 8.78 -7.02
CA LEU A 41 -0.32 10.07 -7.23
C LEU A 41 -1.77 9.99 -6.74
N HIS A 42 -2.15 10.95 -5.92
CA HIS A 42 -3.52 11.07 -5.43
C HIS A 42 -4.27 12.14 -6.22
N ARG A 43 -5.45 11.78 -6.72
CA ARG A 43 -6.39 12.69 -7.38
C ARG A 43 -7.81 12.33 -7.00
N ALA A 44 -8.77 13.15 -7.46
CA ALA A 44 -10.21 12.91 -7.24
C ALA A 44 -10.61 12.69 -5.76
N GLY A 45 -9.83 13.26 -4.82
CA GLY A 45 -10.05 13.10 -3.38
C GLY A 45 -9.88 11.65 -2.88
N ILE A 46 -9.02 10.85 -3.53
CA ILE A 46 -8.87 9.43 -3.24
C ILE A 46 -8.52 9.15 -1.77
N ALA A 47 -7.65 9.94 -1.13
CA ALA A 47 -7.28 9.75 0.27
C ALA A 47 -8.51 9.78 1.20
N GLU A 48 -9.41 10.73 0.97
CA GLU A 48 -10.64 10.86 1.75
C GLU A 48 -11.65 9.75 1.42
N LYS A 49 -11.72 9.29 0.17
CA LYS A 49 -12.51 8.11 -0.21
C LYS A 49 -12.01 6.84 0.49
N LEU A 50 -10.69 6.63 0.53
CA LEU A 50 -10.06 5.49 1.21
C LEU A 50 -10.30 5.54 2.72
N ARG A 51 -10.17 6.71 3.35
CA ARG A 51 -10.50 6.91 4.77
C ARG A 51 -11.95 6.54 5.05
N ARG A 52 -12.90 7.04 4.24
CA ARG A 52 -14.31 6.70 4.40
C ARG A 52 -14.58 5.21 4.22
N PHE A 53 -13.97 4.60 3.21
CA PHE A 53 -14.09 3.16 2.94
C PHE A 53 -13.65 2.32 4.14
N VAL A 54 -12.48 2.61 4.73
CA VAL A 54 -11.98 1.90 5.93
C VAL A 54 -12.86 2.18 7.15
N SER A 55 -13.25 3.44 7.38
CA SER A 55 -14.15 3.77 8.50
C SER A 55 -15.54 3.13 8.37
N GLY A 56 -15.97 2.81 7.14
CA GLY A 56 -17.20 2.09 6.83
C GLY A 56 -17.09 0.56 7.02
N GLY A 57 -15.93 0.06 7.43
CA GLY A 57 -15.67 -1.37 7.64
C GLY A 57 -15.07 -2.09 6.42
N GLY A 58 -14.68 -1.35 5.37
CA GLY A 58 -13.94 -1.89 4.24
C GLY A 58 -12.49 -2.24 4.61
N THR A 59 -11.91 -3.24 3.94
CA THR A 59 -10.50 -3.61 4.11
C THR A 59 -9.64 -3.01 3.02
N LEU A 60 -8.64 -2.20 3.38
CA LEU A 60 -7.70 -1.59 2.44
C LEU A 60 -6.34 -2.28 2.49
N VAL A 61 -5.79 -2.62 1.32
CA VAL A 61 -4.43 -3.12 1.15
C VAL A 61 -3.67 -2.16 0.24
N GLY A 62 -2.75 -1.40 0.83
CA GLY A 62 -1.79 -0.58 0.10
C GLY A 62 -0.45 -1.28 -0.04
N THR A 63 0.42 -0.72 -0.88
CA THR A 63 1.81 -1.17 -1.01
C THR A 63 2.78 0.00 -0.83
N TYR A 64 4.08 -0.30 -0.94
CA TYR A 64 5.12 0.70 -1.13
C TYR A 64 4.77 1.68 -2.26
N TRP A 65 5.40 2.86 -2.22
CA TRP A 65 5.27 3.93 -3.21
C TRP A 65 3.86 4.51 -3.34
N SER A 66 3.09 4.53 -2.24
CA SER A 66 1.72 5.08 -2.22
C SER A 66 1.64 6.41 -1.46
N GLY A 67 0.87 7.36 -1.98
CA GLY A 67 0.61 8.66 -1.39
C GLY A 67 1.82 9.57 -1.31
N LEU A 68 2.56 9.69 -2.41
CA LEU A 68 3.75 10.55 -2.49
C LEU A 68 3.40 11.93 -3.03
N THR A 69 2.57 12.01 -4.07
CA THR A 69 2.29 13.27 -4.77
C THR A 69 0.80 13.55 -4.99
N ASP A 70 0.48 14.83 -5.14
CA ASP A 70 -0.83 15.29 -5.59
C ASP A 70 -1.00 15.15 -7.12
N GLU A 71 -2.16 15.55 -7.64
CA GLU A 71 -2.51 15.46 -9.06
C GLU A 71 -1.60 16.25 -10.00
N ASN A 72 -0.79 17.18 -9.46
CA ASN A 72 0.18 17.98 -10.21
C ASN A 72 1.62 17.46 -10.05
N ASP A 73 1.78 16.26 -9.50
CA ASP A 73 3.06 15.63 -9.18
C ASP A 73 3.89 16.42 -8.14
N LEU A 74 3.23 17.18 -7.27
CA LEU A 74 3.86 17.85 -6.15
C LEU A 74 3.85 16.94 -4.92
N CYS A 75 5.01 16.72 -4.32
CA CYS A 75 5.12 15.92 -3.11
C CYS A 75 4.29 16.52 -1.97
N PHE A 76 3.57 15.67 -1.25
CA PHE A 76 2.91 16.08 -0.03
C PHE A 76 3.93 16.50 1.02
N GLU A 77 3.63 17.59 1.74
CA GLU A 77 4.42 17.98 2.90
C GLU A 77 4.06 17.11 4.12
N GLY A 78 5.06 16.74 4.91
CA GLY A 78 4.87 15.99 6.15
C GLY A 78 5.07 14.47 6.00
N PRO A 79 4.43 13.66 6.86
CA PRO A 79 4.58 12.20 6.85
C PRO A 79 3.96 11.54 5.61
N THR A 80 4.63 10.50 5.12
CA THR A 80 4.15 9.63 4.02
C THR A 80 3.57 8.33 4.60
N PRO A 81 2.47 7.76 4.07
CA PRO A 81 1.64 8.27 2.97
C PRO A 81 0.94 9.60 3.29
N GLY A 82 0.96 10.52 2.31
CA GLY A 82 0.44 11.88 2.41
C GLY A 82 -1.08 11.95 2.58
N GLU A 83 -1.59 13.19 2.70
CA GLU A 83 -3.01 13.50 2.95
C GLU A 83 -3.58 12.82 4.22
N GLY A 84 -2.69 12.59 5.18
CA GLY A 84 -3.02 11.99 6.46
C GLY A 84 -3.30 10.49 6.39
N LEU A 85 -3.06 9.79 5.28
CA LEU A 85 -3.26 8.33 5.19
C LEU A 85 -2.38 7.52 6.16
N THR A 86 -1.42 8.14 6.83
CA THR A 86 -0.70 7.55 7.96
C THR A 86 -1.65 7.11 9.10
N ASP A 87 -2.79 7.78 9.30
CA ASP A 87 -3.80 7.36 10.28
C ASP A 87 -4.57 6.11 9.82
N VAL A 88 -4.93 6.05 8.53
CA VAL A 88 -5.62 4.92 7.90
C VAL A 88 -4.75 3.66 7.92
N TYR A 89 -3.48 3.77 7.53
CA TYR A 89 -2.57 2.62 7.51
C TYR A 89 -1.93 2.31 8.87
N GLY A 90 -1.98 3.24 9.82
CA GLY A 90 -1.35 3.08 11.13
C GLY A 90 0.18 3.04 11.07
N LEU A 91 0.78 3.68 10.07
CA LEU A 91 2.23 3.70 9.85
C LEU A 91 2.66 4.98 9.15
N ARG A 92 3.95 5.28 9.20
CA ARG A 92 4.61 6.25 8.31
C ARG A 92 5.85 5.63 7.67
N THR A 93 6.22 6.09 6.49
CA THR A 93 7.47 5.76 5.82
C THR A 93 8.50 6.85 6.08
N GLU A 94 9.76 6.46 6.30
CA GLU A 94 10.87 7.39 6.53
C GLU A 94 11.81 7.46 5.32
N GLU A 95 12.06 6.31 4.69
CA GLU A 95 12.99 6.16 3.58
C GLU A 95 12.55 5.00 2.69
N ILE A 96 13.04 5.00 1.45
CA ILE A 96 12.88 3.89 0.52
C ILE A 96 14.18 3.57 -0.20
N ASP A 97 14.54 2.29 -0.14
CA ASP A 97 15.70 1.75 -0.81
C ASP A 97 15.32 1.16 -2.17
N ALA A 98 16.01 1.61 -3.22
CA ALA A 98 15.95 1.00 -4.55
C ALA A 98 17.05 -0.06 -4.69
N LEU A 99 16.65 -1.32 -4.56
CA LEU A 99 17.53 -2.47 -4.68
C LEU A 99 17.99 -2.65 -6.14
N ARG A 100 19.28 -2.93 -6.34
CA ARG A 100 19.80 -3.29 -7.67
C ARG A 100 19.31 -4.68 -8.08
N ASP A 101 19.40 -5.00 -9.36
CA ASP A 101 18.99 -6.31 -9.89
C ASP A 101 19.69 -7.52 -9.25
N CYS A 102 20.87 -7.33 -8.66
CA CYS A 102 21.60 -8.36 -7.92
C CYS A 102 21.30 -8.37 -6.41
N ASP A 103 20.72 -7.30 -5.88
CA ASP A 103 20.43 -7.18 -4.45
C ASP A 103 19.14 -7.90 -4.11
N ARG A 104 19.14 -8.60 -2.99
CA ARG A 104 17.96 -9.29 -2.45
C ARG A 104 17.84 -8.91 -0.99
N ASN A 105 16.63 -8.58 -0.58
CA ASN A 105 16.26 -8.51 0.81
C ASN A 105 15.23 -9.62 1.11
N HIS A 106 14.94 -9.88 2.37
CA HIS A 106 13.98 -10.92 2.75
C HIS A 106 13.09 -10.44 3.90
N MET A 107 11.88 -10.98 3.96
CA MET A 107 11.02 -10.88 5.13
C MET A 107 10.58 -12.26 5.60
N ILE A 108 10.34 -12.41 6.89
CA ILE A 108 9.81 -13.64 7.46
C ILE A 108 8.36 -13.39 7.90
N TRP A 109 7.44 -14.18 7.36
CA TRP A 109 6.03 -14.12 7.72
C TRP A 109 5.44 -15.53 7.83
N ASN A 110 4.75 -15.82 8.94
CA ASN A 110 4.16 -17.15 9.22
C ASN A 110 5.12 -18.33 9.00
N GLY A 111 6.37 -18.18 9.44
CA GLY A 111 7.41 -19.22 9.32
C GLY A 111 7.91 -19.46 7.88
N LYS A 112 7.54 -18.60 6.93
CA LYS A 112 8.03 -18.63 5.55
C LYS A 112 8.87 -17.39 5.25
N THR A 113 9.95 -17.58 4.53
CA THR A 113 10.79 -16.50 4.01
C THR A 113 10.28 -16.07 2.64
N TYR A 114 10.11 -14.77 2.46
CA TYR A 114 9.75 -14.15 1.19
C TYR A 114 10.90 -13.26 0.72
N GLU A 115 11.36 -13.51 -0.49
CA GLU A 115 12.38 -12.69 -1.14
C GLU A 115 11.75 -11.37 -1.62
N LEU A 116 12.44 -10.27 -1.35
CA LEU A 116 12.06 -8.91 -1.71
C LEU A 116 13.02 -8.37 -2.77
N ARG A 117 12.47 -7.60 -3.71
CA ARG A 117 13.17 -7.02 -4.85
C ARG A 117 12.65 -5.60 -5.11
N GLU A 118 13.39 -4.86 -5.92
CA GLU A 118 13.06 -3.51 -6.41
C GLU A 118 13.03 -2.45 -5.32
N LEU A 119 12.00 -2.44 -4.46
CA LEU A 119 11.78 -1.36 -3.49
C LEU A 119 11.51 -1.91 -2.10
N CYS A 120 12.20 -1.36 -1.09
CA CYS A 120 12.02 -1.68 0.32
C CYS A 120 11.85 -0.37 1.11
N GLU A 121 10.70 -0.20 1.76
CA GLU A 121 10.42 0.99 2.57
C GLU A 121 10.77 0.78 4.04
N LEU A 122 11.48 1.75 4.61
CA LEU A 122 11.67 1.82 6.05
C LEU A 122 10.40 2.39 6.70
N VAL A 123 9.58 1.48 7.21
CA VAL A 123 8.30 1.80 7.84
C VAL A 123 8.45 1.92 9.35
N ARG A 124 7.79 2.93 9.93
CA ARG A 124 7.53 3.05 11.37
C ARG A 124 6.05 2.83 11.65
N PRO A 125 5.68 1.73 12.31
CA PRO A 125 4.33 1.56 12.84
C PRO A 125 4.01 2.68 13.84
N ALA A 126 2.84 3.29 13.73
CA ALA A 126 2.31 4.18 14.76
C ALA A 126 1.64 3.32 15.83
N ALA A 127 2.41 2.91 16.85
CA ALA A 127 1.93 2.02 17.90
C ALA A 127 0.72 2.60 18.65
N GLU A 128 0.62 3.93 18.75
CA GLU A 128 -0.54 4.64 19.29
C GLU A 128 -1.85 4.34 18.54
N ASN A 129 -1.80 3.90 17.28
CA ASN A 129 -2.96 3.60 16.44
C ASN A 129 -3.35 2.11 16.44
N GLY A 130 -2.70 1.28 17.27
CA GLY A 130 -3.01 -0.15 17.37
C GLY A 130 -2.57 -0.98 16.16
N ALA A 131 -1.65 -0.46 15.33
CA ALA A 131 -1.12 -1.18 14.18
C ALA A 131 -0.38 -2.45 14.61
N GLN A 132 -0.78 -3.58 14.03
CA GLN A 132 -0.12 -4.87 14.26
C GLN A 132 0.94 -5.12 13.20
N VAL A 133 2.19 -5.28 13.61
CA VAL A 133 3.27 -5.72 12.72
C VAL A 133 3.11 -7.21 12.44
N LEU A 134 2.82 -7.55 11.19
CA LEU A 134 2.69 -8.95 10.76
C LEU A 134 4.04 -9.58 10.39
N ALA A 135 4.95 -8.80 9.80
CA ALA A 135 6.25 -9.26 9.32
C ALA A 135 7.30 -8.15 9.44
N CYS A 136 8.57 -8.54 9.56
CA CYS A 136 9.72 -7.64 9.52
C CYS A 136 10.72 -8.12 8.47
N TYR A 137 11.60 -7.22 8.02
CA TYR A 137 12.80 -7.62 7.30
C TYR A 137 13.62 -8.59 8.15
N SER A 138 14.22 -9.60 7.51
CA SER A 138 15.20 -10.44 8.19
C SER A 138 16.55 -9.73 8.28
N ASP A 139 17.35 -10.14 9.25
CA ASP A 139 18.77 -9.76 9.32
C ASP A 139 19.58 -10.29 8.12
#